data_AF-A0A966IIZ1-F1
#
_entry.id   AF-A0A966IIZ1-F1
#
_cell.length_a   1.000
_cell.length_b   1.000
_cell.length_c   1.000
_cell.angle_alpha   90.00
_cell.angle_beta   90.00
_cell.angle_gamma   90.00
#
_symmetry.space_group_name_H-M   'P 1'
#
loop_
_entity.id
_entity.type
_entity.pdbx_description
1 polymer ?
#
loop_
_entity_poly.entity_id
_entity_poly.type
_entity_poly.pdbx_seq_one_letter_code
_entity_poly.pdbx_strand_id
1 'polypeptide(L)' 'MGIRNEYVEREWLLRHLGHTIGTHNVDHIINFARDAGYFDADGCITVLGKNFYRVASRDPDALGY' A
#
# COMPACT_ATOMS: atom_id res chain seq x y z
N MET A 1 -6.76 5.44 19.73
CA MET A 1 -6.71 6.20 18.47
C MET A 1 -5.74 5.51 17.49
N GLY A 2 -6.00 4.28 17.06
CA GLY A 2 -5.03 3.49 16.25
C GLY A 2 -5.57 2.98 14.90
N ILE A 3 -6.89 2.80 14.78
CA ILE A 3 -7.51 2.11 13.63
C ILE A 3 -7.58 3.01 12.38
N ARG A 4 -7.68 4.33 12.55
CA ARG A 4 -7.78 5.27 11.42
C ARG A 4 -6.49 5.39 10.61
N ASN A 5 -5.33 5.19 11.24
CA ASN A 5 -4.05 5.36 10.56
C ASN A 5 -3.79 4.17 9.62
N GLU A 6 -4.06 2.96 10.10
CA GLU A 6 -3.76 1.74 9.35
C GLU A 6 -4.67 1.58 8.11
N TYR A 7 -5.91 2.07 8.18
CA TYR A 7 -6.80 2.12 7.03
C TYR A 7 -6.28 3.07 5.94
N VAL A 8 -5.83 4.26 6.32
CA VAL A 8 -5.25 5.26 5.39
C VAL A 8 -3.95 4.74 4.77
N GLU A 9 -3.09 4.11 5.58
CA GLU A 9 -1.83 3.48 5.12
C GLU A 9 -2.11 2.39 4.08
N ARG A 10 -3.09 1.53 4.35
CA ARG A 10 -3.51 0.46 3.43
C ARG A 10 -4.09 1.02 2.13
N GLU A 11 -5.01 1.98 2.21
CA GLU A 11 -5.62 2.57 1.01
C GLU A 11 -4.59 3.29 0.13
N TRP A 12 -3.70 4.07 0.74
CA TRP A 12 -2.64 4.75 0.02
C TRP A 12 -1.74 3.75 -0.69
N LEU A 13 -1.33 2.69 0.01
CA LEU A 13 -0.42 1.67 -0.54
C LEU A 13 -1.08 0.91 -1.70
N LEU A 14 -2.36 0.55 -1.57
CA LEU A 14 -3.12 -0.08 -2.67
C LEU A 14 -3.24 0.86 -3.89
N ARG A 15 -3.52 2.15 -3.68
CA ARG A 15 -3.61 3.12 -4.79
C ARG A 15 -2.27 3.34 -5.47
N HIS A 16 -1.20 3.49 -4.69
CA HIS A 16 0.15 3.67 -5.20
C HIS A 16 0.61 2.45 -6.00
N LEU A 17 0.37 1.24 -5.47
CA LEU A 17 0.69 0.00 -6.18
C LEU A 17 -0.14 -0.15 -7.45
N GLY A 18 -1.44 0.16 -7.41
CA GLY A 18 -2.31 0.15 -8.59
C GLY A 18 -1.84 1.08 -9.69
N HIS A 19 -1.41 2.30 -9.33
CA HIS A 19 -0.80 3.24 -10.27
C HIS A 19 0.53 2.67 -10.82
N THR A 20 1.40 2.17 -9.94
CA THR A 20 2.72 1.65 -10.31
C THR A 20 2.65 0.49 -11.31
N ILE A 21 1.72 -0.44 -11.11
CA ILE A 21 1.53 -1.60 -11.99
C ILE A 21 0.53 -1.31 -13.14
N GLY A 22 -0.01 -0.10 -13.22
CA GLY A 22 -0.94 0.33 -14.27
C GLY A 22 -2.27 -0.44 -14.28
N THR A 23 -2.71 -0.95 -13.13
CA THR A 23 -3.96 -1.72 -13.04
C THR A 23 -4.91 -1.13 -12.01
N HIS A 24 -6.21 -1.16 -12.34
CA HIS A 24 -7.29 -0.83 -11.41
C HIS A 24 -7.91 -2.10 -10.79
N ASN A 25 -7.40 -3.28 -11.14
CA ASN A 25 -7.92 -4.53 -10.60
C ASN A 25 -7.40 -4.74 -9.17
N VAL A 26 -8.26 -4.50 -8.19
CA VAL A 26 -7.94 -4.57 -6.76
C VAL A 26 -7.40 -5.95 -6.35
N ASP A 27 -7.92 -7.03 -6.93
CA ASP A 27 -7.46 -8.39 -6.60
C ASP A 27 -6.01 -8.62 -7.04
N HIS A 28 -5.66 -8.07 -8.21
CA HIS A 28 -4.30 -8.12 -8.73
C HIS A 28 -3.35 -7.27 -7.87
N ILE A 29 -3.78 -6.09 -7.45
CA ILE A 29 -3.00 -5.20 -6.57
C ILE A 29 -2.75 -5.88 -5.21
N ILE A 30 -3.77 -6.52 -4.63
CA ILE A 30 -3.64 -7.22 -3.34
C ILE A 30 -2.70 -8.41 -3.47
N ASN A 31 -2.81 -9.20 -4.54
CA ASN A 31 -1.90 -10.32 -4.79
C ASN A 31 -0.45 -9.84 -4.96
N PHE A 32 -0.24 -8.78 -5.74
CA PHE A 32 1.08 -8.16 -5.90
C PHE A 32 1.63 -7.65 -4.56
N ALA A 33 0.79 -7.00 -3.77
CA ALA A 33 1.19 -6.45 -2.48
C ALA A 33 1.50 -7.55 -1.44
N ARG A 34 0.81 -8.69 -1.50
CA ARG A 34 1.14 -9.89 -0.71
C ARG A 34 2.44 -10.54 -1.18
N ASP A 35 2.62 -10.70 -2.49
CA ASP A 35 3.84 -11.27 -3.08
C ASP A 35 5.09 -10.45 -2.72
N ALA A 36 4.96 -9.12 -2.77
CA ALA A 36 6.01 -8.18 -2.35
C ALA A 36 6.20 -8.09 -0.82
N GLY A 37 5.36 -8.76 -0.02
CA GLY A 37 5.45 -8.79 1.45
C GLY A 37 4.94 -7.53 2.15
N TYR A 38 4.18 -6.67 1.46
CA TYR A 38 3.55 -5.48 2.06
C TYR A 38 2.31 -5.83 2.88
N PHE A 39 1.59 -6.90 2.53
CA PHE A 39 0.48 -7.44 3.30
C PHE A 39 0.76 -8.85 3.81
N ASP A 40 0.23 -9.13 4.99
CA ASP A 40 0.21 -10.45 5.59
C ASP A 40 -0.91 -11.33 4.96
N ALA A 41 -0.92 -12.62 5.29
CA ALA A 41 -1.96 -13.56 4.84
C ALA A 41 -3.37 -13.09 5.26
N ASP A 42 -3.48 -12.42 6.41
CA ASP A 42 -4.73 -11.84 6.91
C ASP A 42 -5.16 -10.53 6.20
N GLY A 43 -4.31 -9.98 5.33
CA GLY A 43 -4.55 -8.70 4.65
C GLY A 43 -4.24 -7.47 5.52
N CYS A 44 -3.56 -7.68 6.65
CA CYS A 44 -2.98 -6.63 7.49
C CYS A 44 -1.68 -6.11 6.87
N ILE A 45 -1.41 -4.81 7.00
CA ILE A 45 -0.16 -4.23 6.49
C ILE A 45 1.01 -4.68 7.37
N THR A 46 2.04 -5.23 6.74
CA THR A 46 3.24 -5.72 7.44
C THR A 46 4.12 -4.55 7.89
N VAL A 47 5.14 -4.84 8.71
CA VAL A 47 6.17 -3.85 9.06
C VAL A 47 6.85 -3.28 7.82
N LEU A 48 7.03 -4.11 6.78
CA LEU A 48 7.63 -3.70 5.51
C LEU A 48 6.70 -2.74 4.75
N GLY A 49 5.40 -3.04 4.67
CA GLY A 49 4.39 -2.14 4.13
C GLY A 49 4.32 -0.80 4.86
N LYS A 50 4.36 -0.80 6.19
CA LYS A 50 4.38 0.43 7.00
C LYS A 50 5.63 1.26 6.75
N ASN A 51 6.80 0.62 6.68
CA ASN A 51 8.06 1.33 6.41
C ASN A 51 8.08 1.90 4.98
N PHE A 52 7.60 1.14 4.00
CA PHE A 52 7.46 1.59 2.62
C PHE A 52 6.52 2.78 2.53
N TYR A 53 5.31 2.69 3.09
CA TYR A 53 4.38 3.82 3.19
C TYR A 53 5.08 5.04 3.78
N ARG A 54 5.81 4.90 4.89
CA ARG A 54 6.45 6.02 5.58
C ARG A 54 7.58 6.68 4.77
N VAL A 55 8.21 5.95 3.84
CA VAL A 55 9.24 6.49 2.95
C VAL A 55 8.61 7.07 1.68
N ALA A 56 7.71 6.32 1.05
CA ALA A 56 7.11 6.67 -0.23
C ALA A 56 6.03 7.76 -0.10
N SER A 57 5.25 7.79 0.98
CA SER A 57 4.27 8.88 1.23
C SER A 57 4.89 10.24 1.52
N ARG A 58 6.19 10.27 1.88
CA ARG A 58 6.95 11.52 2.05
C ARG A 58 7.45 12.09 0.74
N ASP A 59 7.39 11.29 -0.32
CA ASP A 59 7.72 11.71 -1.66
C ASP A 59 6.44 12.27 -2.32
N PRO A 60 6.36 13.60 -2.55
CA PRO A 60 5.16 14.22 -3.13
C PRO A 60 4.91 13.76 -4.57
N ASP A 61 5.90 13.16 -5.24
CA ASP A 61 5.80 12.67 -6.61
C ASP A 61 5.21 11.24 -6.68
N ALA A 62 5.17 10.52 -5.56
CA ALA A 62 4.74 9.11 -5.52
C ALA A 62 3.29 8.87 -5.97
N LEU A 63 2.44 9.90 -5.99
CA LEU A 63 1.08 9.81 -6.53
C LEU A 63 0.79 10.80 -7.66
N GLY A 64 1.79 11.58 -8.09
CA GLY A 64 1.63 12.62 -9.12
C GLY A 64 0.44 13.54 -8.83
N TYR A 65 0.59 14.47 -7.90
CA TYR A 65 -0.41 15.52 -7.64
C TYR A 65 -0.01 16.84 -8.31
#